data_AF-A0A2S9FJJ8-F1
#
_entry.id   AF-A0A2S9FJJ8-F1
#
_cell.length_a   1.000
_cell.length_b   1.000
_cell.length_c   1.000
_cell.angle_alpha   90.00
_cell.angle_beta   90.00
_cell.angle_gamma   90.00
#
_symmetry.space_group_name_H-M   'P 1'
#
loop_
_entity.id
_entity.type
_entity.pdbx_description
1 polymer ?
#
loop_
_entity_poly.entity_id
_entity_poly.type
_entity_poly.pdbx_seq_one_letter_code
_entity_poly.pdbx_strand_id
1 'polypeptide(L)'
;TYPEIEAYMAIGTSNAAAAGRISYRLGLQGPAVAVDTACSSSLVAIHQACQALQLGECDLALAGGANVLLTPATMITFSNAQMLAPDGRCKTFDAAADGYVRGEGCGVIVVKRLEDALRDGDRIRAVIRGSAINQDGASGGLTVPNGVAQQRVIADALRRAGLAPSDVGYLEAHGTGTSLGDPIEAQAA
;
A
#
# COMPACT_ATOMS: atom_id res chain seq x y z
N THR A 1 6.15 -8.37 -35.93
CA THR A 1 5.17 -7.31 -36.25
C THR A 1 4.85 -6.60 -34.96
N TYR A 2 5.05 -5.29 -34.86
CA TYR A 2 4.60 -4.56 -33.68
C TYR A 2 3.07 -4.65 -33.60
N PRO A 3 2.48 -4.85 -32.40
CA PRO A 3 1.05 -4.72 -32.26
C PRO A 3 0.61 -3.33 -32.75
N GLU A 4 -0.59 -3.25 -33.32
CA GLU A 4 -1.15 -2.01 -33.84
C GLU A 4 -1.22 -0.95 -32.73
N ILE A 5 -0.57 0.20 -32.94
CA ILE A 5 -0.50 1.27 -31.93
C ILE A 5 -1.68 2.22 -32.11
N GLU A 6 -2.72 2.05 -31.29
CA GLU A 6 -3.92 2.89 -31.31
C GLU A 6 -3.83 4.11 -30.37
N ALA A 7 -4.54 5.19 -30.73
CA ALA A 7 -4.52 6.45 -29.98
C ALA A 7 -4.95 6.32 -28.50
N TYR A 8 -5.87 5.40 -28.20
CA TYR A 8 -6.37 5.21 -26.84
C TYR A 8 -5.42 4.40 -25.93
N MET A 9 -4.41 3.72 -26.49
CA MET A 9 -3.50 2.90 -25.68
C MET A 9 -2.71 3.74 -24.66
N ALA A 10 -2.27 4.94 -25.05
CA ALA A 10 -1.50 5.82 -24.17
C ALA A 10 -2.23 6.16 -22.86
N ILE A 11 -3.55 6.35 -22.92
CA ILE A 11 -4.38 6.65 -21.74
C ILE A 11 -5.04 5.41 -21.15
N GLY A 12 -5.14 4.33 -21.91
CA GLY A 12 -5.77 3.06 -21.49
C GLY A 12 -4.92 2.28 -20.49
N THR A 13 -3.59 2.38 -20.57
CA THR A 13 -2.66 1.60 -19.73
C THR A 13 -1.82 2.46 -18.78
N SER A 14 -1.97 3.78 -18.80
CA SER A 14 -1.20 4.69 -17.95
C SER A 14 -1.76 4.74 -16.53
N ASN A 15 -0.92 4.51 -15.52
CA ASN A 15 -1.29 4.67 -14.12
C ASN A 15 -1.71 6.10 -13.78
N ALA A 16 -1.06 7.11 -14.36
CA ALA A 16 -1.46 8.51 -14.19
C ALA A 16 -2.86 8.76 -14.78
N ALA A 17 -3.15 8.17 -15.94
CA ALA A 17 -4.48 8.24 -16.53
C ALA A 17 -5.52 7.49 -15.68
N ALA A 18 -5.16 6.42 -14.97
CA ALA A 18 -6.09 5.72 -14.07
C ALA A 18 -6.58 6.64 -12.93
N ALA A 19 -5.67 7.33 -12.23
CA ALA A 19 -6.04 8.31 -11.21
C ALA A 19 -6.82 9.49 -11.82
N GLY A 20 -6.31 10.08 -12.91
CA GLY A 20 -6.95 11.20 -13.59
C GLY A 20 -8.34 10.87 -14.14
N ARG A 21 -8.60 9.63 -14.57
CA ARG A 21 -9.89 9.18 -15.08
C ARG A 21 -10.97 9.17 -14.01
N ILE A 22 -10.62 8.86 -12.76
CA ILE A 22 -11.54 8.96 -11.62
C ILE A 22 -11.94 10.44 -11.42
N SER A 23 -10.95 11.34 -11.35
CA SER A 23 -11.21 12.78 -11.20
C SER A 23 -12.04 13.34 -12.35
N TYR A 24 -11.68 13.02 -13.60
CA TYR A 24 -12.43 13.42 -14.79
C TYR A 24 -13.88 12.93 -14.75
N ARG A 25 -14.11 11.66 -14.40
CA ARG A 25 -15.45 11.06 -14.42
C ARG A 25 -16.35 11.60 -13.32
N LEU A 26 -15.79 11.94 -12.16
CA LEU A 26 -16.51 12.42 -10.98
C LEU A 26 -16.53 13.96 -10.87
N GLY A 27 -15.80 14.68 -11.74
CA GLY A 27 -15.69 16.14 -11.69
C GLY A 27 -14.84 16.66 -10.54
N LEU A 28 -13.89 15.86 -10.03
CA LEU A 28 -13.01 16.24 -8.91
C LEU A 28 -11.86 17.12 -9.42
N GLN A 29 -11.50 18.15 -8.64
CA GLN A 29 -10.50 19.15 -9.01
C GLN A 29 -9.29 19.21 -8.05
N GLY A 30 -9.26 18.35 -7.04
CA GLY A 30 -8.10 18.20 -6.16
C GLY A 30 -6.94 17.41 -6.79
N PRO A 31 -5.86 17.16 -6.04
CA PRO A 31 -4.72 16.37 -6.51
C PRO A 31 -5.14 14.98 -7.01
N ALA A 32 -4.58 14.56 -8.15
CA ALA A 32 -4.81 13.24 -8.75
C ALA A 32 -3.46 12.59 -9.08
N VAL A 33 -3.04 11.65 -8.25
CA VAL A 33 -1.69 11.07 -8.30
C VAL A 33 -1.75 9.55 -8.31
N ALA A 34 -0.91 8.94 -9.14
CA ALA A 34 -0.63 7.51 -9.07
C ALA A 34 0.75 7.32 -8.44
N VAL A 35 0.86 6.39 -7.50
CA VAL A 35 2.10 6.06 -6.80
C VAL A 35 2.47 4.60 -7.06
N ASP A 36 3.76 4.35 -7.19
CA ASP A 36 4.32 3.01 -7.27
C ASP A 36 5.49 2.89 -6.30
N THR A 37 5.22 2.21 -5.20
CA THR A 37 6.22 1.80 -4.20
C THR A 37 6.14 0.28 -3.99
N ALA A 38 5.81 -0.46 -5.06
CA ALA A 38 5.55 -1.90 -5.02
C ALA A 38 4.47 -2.27 -3.97
N CYS A 39 4.76 -3.21 -3.06
CA CYS A 39 3.81 -3.78 -2.10
C CYS A 39 3.16 -2.74 -1.17
N SER A 40 3.81 -1.61 -0.92
CA SER A 40 3.32 -0.56 -0.01
C SER A 40 2.48 0.52 -0.69
N SER A 41 2.29 0.47 -2.01
CA SER A 41 1.72 1.56 -2.81
C SER A 41 0.38 2.08 -2.29
N SER A 42 -0.53 1.17 -1.87
CA SER A 42 -1.84 1.57 -1.35
C SER A 42 -1.74 2.29 0.00
N LEU A 43 -0.84 1.86 0.90
CA LEU A 43 -0.61 2.53 2.17
C LEU A 43 0.11 3.87 1.99
N VAL A 44 1.01 3.99 1.02
CA VAL A 44 1.64 5.26 0.64
C VAL A 44 0.60 6.23 0.08
N ALA A 45 -0.31 5.77 -0.78
CA ALA A 45 -1.42 6.59 -1.28
C ALA A 45 -2.31 7.10 -0.14
N ILE A 46 -2.63 6.24 0.84
CA ILE A 46 -3.38 6.62 2.04
C ILE A 46 -2.60 7.63 2.89
N HIS A 47 -1.29 7.43 3.08
CA HIS A 47 -0.45 8.39 3.81
C HIS A 47 -0.48 9.77 3.14
N GLN A 48 -0.29 9.84 1.83
CA GLN A 48 -0.34 11.08 1.07
C GLN A 48 -1.71 11.74 1.11
N ALA A 49 -2.80 10.97 1.03
CA ALA A 49 -4.16 11.49 1.20
C ALA A 49 -4.38 12.12 2.59
N CYS A 50 -3.88 11.48 3.65
CA CYS A 50 -3.90 12.07 4.99
C CYS A 50 -3.11 13.38 5.06
N GLN A 51 -1.93 13.45 4.42
CA GLN A 51 -1.13 14.68 4.37
C GLN A 51 -1.87 15.81 3.62
N ALA A 52 -2.43 15.53 2.44
CA ALA A 52 -3.17 16.51 1.64
C ALA A 52 -4.37 17.07 2.41
N LEU A 53 -5.11 16.21 3.12
CA LEU A 53 -6.21 16.63 4.00
C LEU A 53 -5.72 17.52 5.15
N GLN A 54 -4.61 17.17 5.79
CA GLN A 54 -4.04 17.93 6.91
C GLN A 54 -3.49 19.29 6.47
N LEU A 55 -2.93 19.37 5.26
CA LEU A 55 -2.40 20.60 4.66
C LEU A 55 -3.50 21.49 4.05
N GLY A 56 -4.74 21.01 3.97
CA GLY A 56 -5.85 21.74 3.35
C GLY A 56 -5.78 21.78 1.82
N GLU A 57 -5.01 20.89 1.19
CA GLU A 57 -4.96 20.75 -0.27
C GLU A 57 -6.24 20.11 -0.83
N CYS A 58 -6.97 19.37 0.02
CA CYS A 58 -8.30 18.87 -0.25
C CYS A 58 -9.12 18.72 1.05
N ASP A 59 -10.45 18.57 0.91
CA ASP A 59 -11.38 18.33 2.02
C ASP A 59 -11.91 16.89 2.06
N LEU A 60 -11.73 16.18 0.96
CA LEU A 60 -12.06 14.77 0.77
C LEU A 60 -11.03 14.14 -0.17
N ALA A 61 -10.59 12.93 0.15
CA ALA A 61 -9.66 12.17 -0.67
C ALA A 61 -10.20 10.75 -0.96
N LEU A 62 -9.96 10.28 -2.18
CA LEU A 62 -10.08 8.88 -2.56
C LEU A 62 -8.67 8.27 -2.55
N ALA A 63 -8.45 7.25 -1.72
CA ALA A 63 -7.14 6.61 -1.60
C ALA A 63 -7.28 5.09 -1.65
N GLY A 64 -6.35 4.41 -2.33
CA GLY A 64 -6.49 2.98 -2.57
C GLY A 64 -5.43 2.42 -3.49
N GLY A 65 -5.70 1.24 -4.03
CA GLY A 65 -4.83 0.57 -4.99
C GLY A 65 -5.56 -0.53 -5.76
N ALA A 66 -5.02 -0.87 -6.92
CA ALA A 66 -5.49 -1.97 -7.76
C ALA A 66 -4.31 -2.80 -8.25
N ASN A 67 -4.46 -4.12 -8.24
CA ASN A 67 -3.50 -5.07 -8.80
C ASN A 67 -4.26 -6.14 -9.59
N VAL A 68 -3.88 -6.32 -10.86
CA VAL A 68 -4.47 -7.29 -11.80
C VAL A 68 -3.34 -8.00 -12.56
N LEU A 69 -3.41 -9.33 -12.67
CA LEU A 69 -2.37 -10.18 -13.26
C LEU A 69 -2.70 -10.49 -14.71
N LEU A 70 -2.51 -9.51 -15.58
CA LEU A 70 -2.89 -9.62 -16.99
C LEU A 70 -1.99 -10.54 -17.82
N THR A 71 -0.76 -10.79 -17.38
CA THR A 71 0.20 -11.64 -18.10
C THR A 71 0.98 -12.54 -17.14
N PRO A 72 1.43 -13.73 -17.59
CA PRO A 72 2.24 -14.62 -16.76
C PRO A 72 3.67 -14.12 -16.56
N ALA A 73 4.14 -13.12 -17.32
CA ALA A 73 5.53 -12.67 -17.30
C ALA A 73 6.01 -12.31 -15.89
N THR A 74 5.23 -11.51 -15.16
CA THR A 74 5.57 -11.13 -13.78
C THR A 74 5.57 -12.32 -12.82
N MET A 75 4.65 -13.27 -12.98
CA MET A 75 4.62 -14.49 -12.16
C MET A 75 5.88 -15.33 -12.42
N ILE A 76 6.26 -15.55 -13.68
CA ILE A 76 7.48 -16.27 -14.07
C ILE A 76 8.72 -15.59 -13.49
N THR A 77 8.80 -14.26 -13.59
CA THR A 77 9.92 -13.49 -13.01
C THR A 77 10.04 -13.70 -11.51
N PHE A 78 8.94 -13.64 -10.77
CA PHE A 78 8.98 -13.84 -9.30
C PHE A 78 9.22 -15.29 -8.90
N SER A 79 8.77 -16.28 -9.69
CA SER A 79 9.15 -17.68 -9.50
C SER A 79 10.66 -17.88 -9.69
N ASN A 80 11.25 -17.29 -10.75
CA ASN A 80 12.69 -17.36 -11.00
C ASN A 80 13.51 -16.65 -9.92
N ALA A 81 12.95 -15.61 -9.29
CA ALA A 81 13.53 -14.93 -8.15
C ALA A 81 13.29 -15.65 -6.80
N GLN A 82 12.67 -16.84 -6.82
CA GLN A 82 12.35 -17.64 -5.63
C GLN A 82 11.51 -16.88 -4.59
N MET A 83 10.63 -15.99 -5.05
CA MET A 83 9.76 -15.21 -4.18
C MET A 83 8.40 -15.88 -3.93
N LEU A 84 8.00 -16.82 -4.80
CA LEU A 84 6.67 -17.43 -4.76
C LEU A 84 6.68 -18.82 -4.11
N ALA A 85 5.71 -19.08 -3.25
CA ALA A 85 5.49 -20.39 -2.64
C ALA A 85 5.04 -21.42 -3.70
N PRO A 86 5.70 -22.59 -3.81
CA PRO A 86 5.33 -23.62 -4.80
C PRO A 86 3.92 -24.18 -4.63
N ASP A 87 3.38 -24.15 -3.41
CA ASP A 87 2.03 -24.62 -3.09
C ASP A 87 0.94 -23.55 -3.22
N GLY A 88 1.33 -22.32 -3.62
CA GLY A 88 0.43 -21.19 -3.82
C GLY A 88 -0.22 -20.67 -2.53
N ARG A 89 0.44 -20.79 -1.37
CA ARG A 89 -0.08 -20.30 -0.09
C ARG A 89 0.93 -19.41 0.64
N CYS A 90 0.49 -18.23 1.09
CA CYS A 90 1.19 -17.47 2.12
C CYS A 90 1.03 -18.21 3.45
N LYS A 91 2.11 -18.80 3.96
CA LYS A 91 2.15 -19.54 5.23
C LYS A 91 2.75 -18.64 6.32
N THR A 92 2.10 -17.51 6.53
CA THR A 92 2.61 -16.41 7.35
C THR A 92 2.91 -16.86 8.78
N PHE A 93 4.15 -16.62 9.22
CA PHE A 93 4.71 -17.01 10.52
C PHE A 93 4.75 -18.53 10.80
N ASP A 94 4.51 -19.37 9.79
CA ASP A 94 4.63 -20.82 9.91
C ASP A 94 6.09 -21.27 9.67
N ALA A 95 6.51 -22.37 10.30
CA ALA A 95 7.84 -22.95 10.10
C ALA A 95 8.08 -23.40 8.64
N ALA A 96 7.00 -23.66 7.88
CA ALA A 96 7.03 -24.03 6.47
C ALA A 96 6.93 -22.82 5.52
N ALA A 97 7.02 -21.57 6.00
CA ALA A 97 7.08 -20.36 5.18
C ALA A 97 8.15 -20.45 4.08
N ASP A 98 7.75 -20.42 2.82
CA ASP A 98 8.59 -20.67 1.64
C ASP A 98 8.32 -19.69 0.48
N GLY A 99 7.60 -18.59 0.74
CA GLY A 99 7.26 -17.58 -0.26
C GLY A 99 5.82 -17.08 -0.13
N TYR A 100 5.46 -16.12 -0.97
CA TYR A 100 4.09 -15.60 -1.04
C TYR A 100 3.34 -16.12 -2.27
N VAL A 101 2.03 -15.93 -2.32
CA VAL A 101 1.22 -16.12 -3.53
C VAL A 101 0.67 -14.79 -4.03
N ARG A 102 0.65 -14.60 -5.36
CA ARG A 102 0.11 -13.37 -5.95
C ARG A 102 -1.42 -13.39 -5.89
N GLY A 103 -2.01 -12.33 -5.34
CA GLY A 103 -3.45 -12.07 -5.39
C GLY A 103 -3.80 -10.91 -6.32
N GLU A 104 -5.06 -10.84 -6.73
CA GLU A 104 -5.65 -9.70 -7.43
C GLU A 104 -6.61 -8.96 -6.50
N GLY A 105 -6.79 -7.67 -6.73
CA GLY A 105 -7.73 -6.89 -5.95
C GLY A 105 -7.76 -5.42 -6.32
N CYS A 106 -8.86 -4.76 -5.97
CA CYS A 106 -9.01 -3.31 -6.05
C CYS A 106 -9.74 -2.85 -4.79
N GLY A 107 -9.16 -1.89 -4.08
CA GLY A 107 -9.73 -1.31 -2.86
C GLY A 107 -9.54 0.19 -2.84
N VAL A 108 -10.61 0.91 -2.48
CA VAL A 108 -10.60 2.37 -2.34
C VAL A 108 -11.37 2.74 -1.07
N ILE A 109 -10.80 3.67 -0.30
CA ILE A 109 -11.45 4.31 0.84
C ILE A 109 -11.69 5.79 0.55
N VAL A 110 -12.74 6.32 1.16
CA VAL A 110 -13.03 7.76 1.18
C VAL A 110 -12.58 8.30 2.54
N VAL A 111 -11.75 9.34 2.52
CA VAL A 111 -11.15 9.91 3.73
C VAL A 111 -11.45 11.41 3.80
N LYS A 112 -11.79 11.89 4.99
CA LYS A 112 -12.00 13.30 5.33
C LYS A 112 -11.31 13.58 6.66
N ARG A 113 -11.08 14.86 6.98
CA ARG A 113 -10.77 15.25 8.37
C ARG A 113 -11.96 14.88 9.26
N LEU A 114 -11.69 14.41 10.47
CA LEU A 114 -12.73 13.91 11.38
C LEU A 114 -13.76 15.00 11.71
N GLU A 115 -13.30 16.24 11.90
CA GLU A 115 -14.18 17.39 12.16
C GLU A 115 -15.15 17.67 11.00
N ASP A 116 -14.70 17.53 9.75
CA ASP A 116 -15.54 17.71 8.57
C ASP A 116 -16.55 16.57 8.42
N ALA A 117 -16.12 15.33 8.68
CA ALA A 117 -17.01 14.18 8.66
C ALA A 117 -18.12 14.31 9.72
N LEU A 118 -17.78 14.79 10.92
CA LEU A 118 -18.76 15.05 11.98
C LEU A 118 -19.71 16.21 11.62
N ARG A 119 -19.17 17.33 11.12
CA ARG A 119 -19.96 18.48 10.68
C ARG A 119 -20.97 18.10 9.62
N ASP A 120 -20.55 17.29 8.65
CA ASP A 120 -21.37 16.91 7.49
C ASP A 120 -22.30 15.72 7.80
N GLY A 121 -22.22 15.14 9.00
CA GLY A 121 -23.06 14.01 9.42
C GLY A 121 -22.71 12.70 8.74
N ASP A 122 -21.46 12.54 8.31
CA ASP A 122 -21.00 11.35 7.61
C ASP A 122 -20.92 10.13 8.53
N ARG A 123 -21.20 8.95 7.97
CA ARG A 123 -20.99 7.69 8.68
C ARG A 123 -19.50 7.35 8.76
N ILE A 124 -18.91 7.53 9.93
CA ILE A 124 -17.52 7.18 10.21
C ILE A 124 -17.39 5.68 10.48
N ARG A 125 -16.53 4.98 9.72
CA ARG A 125 -16.26 3.54 9.89
C ARG A 125 -15.07 3.24 10.79
N ALA A 126 -14.04 4.08 10.70
CA ALA A 126 -12.80 4.01 11.46
C ALA A 126 -12.11 5.38 11.38
N VAL A 127 -11.09 5.59 12.20
CA VAL A 127 -10.27 6.81 12.21
C VAL A 127 -8.80 6.43 12.00
N ILE A 128 -8.16 7.04 11.02
CA ILE A 128 -6.70 6.92 10.83
C ILE A 128 -6.03 7.87 11.82
N ARG A 129 -5.50 7.33 12.92
CA ARG A 129 -4.89 8.13 13.99
C ARG A 129 -3.52 8.67 13.61
N GLY A 130 -2.74 7.90 12.85
CA GLY A 130 -1.42 8.29 12.38
C GLY A 130 -0.90 7.31 11.33
N SER A 131 0.03 7.75 10.50
CA SER A 131 0.72 6.93 9.51
C SER A 131 2.13 7.47 9.27
N ALA A 132 3.04 6.60 8.87
CA ALA A 132 4.42 6.94 8.56
C ALA A 132 4.92 6.10 7.38
N ILE A 133 5.91 6.63 6.67
CA ILE A 133 6.64 5.96 5.60
C ILE A 133 8.14 6.20 5.82
N ASN A 134 8.97 5.21 5.53
CA ASN A 134 10.43 5.35 5.53
C ASN A 134 11.06 4.43 4.48
N GLN A 135 12.38 4.24 4.56
CA GLN A 135 13.14 3.39 3.67
C GLN A 135 14.14 2.53 4.45
N ASP A 136 14.40 1.34 3.93
CA ASP A 136 15.36 0.39 4.48
C ASP A 136 16.81 0.89 4.35
N GLY A 137 17.05 1.76 3.36
CA GLY A 137 18.36 2.35 3.08
C GLY A 137 19.37 1.30 2.62
N ALA A 138 20.61 1.42 3.09
CA ALA A 138 21.63 0.40 2.86
C ALA A 138 21.39 -0.81 3.79
N SER A 139 20.58 -1.77 3.34
CA SER A 139 20.28 -3.02 4.03
C SER A 139 21.15 -4.19 3.51
N GLY A 140 20.85 -5.42 3.92
CA GLY A 140 21.55 -6.64 3.46
C GLY A 140 21.42 -6.95 1.97
N GLY A 141 20.62 -6.17 1.23
CA GLY A 141 20.40 -6.26 -0.20
C GLY A 141 19.17 -5.45 -0.59
N LEU A 142 19.06 -5.01 -1.86
CA LEU A 142 17.95 -4.14 -2.30
C LEU A 142 16.54 -4.70 -2.00
N THR A 143 16.41 -6.02 -1.99
CA THR A 143 15.14 -6.73 -1.72
C THR A 143 15.11 -7.40 -0.35
N VAL A 144 16.12 -7.19 0.49
CA VAL A 144 16.21 -7.79 1.82
C VAL A 144 15.63 -6.81 2.84
N PRO A 145 14.59 -7.21 3.59
CA PRO A 145 13.92 -6.32 4.54
C PRO A 145 14.83 -5.93 5.72
N ASN A 146 14.54 -4.79 6.34
CA ASN A 146 15.30 -4.26 7.47
C ASN A 146 14.43 -4.06 8.73
N GLY A 147 14.62 -4.93 9.73
CA GLY A 147 13.86 -4.86 10.99
C GLY A 147 14.01 -3.54 11.76
N VAL A 148 15.20 -2.90 11.72
CA VAL A 148 15.41 -1.59 12.37
C VAL A 148 14.65 -0.48 11.64
N ALA A 149 14.51 -0.57 10.32
CA ALA A 149 13.67 0.35 9.56
C ALA A 149 12.18 0.13 9.88
N GLN A 150 11.74 -1.13 10.00
CA GLN A 150 10.38 -1.47 10.40
C GLN A 150 10.03 -0.94 11.80
N GLN A 151 10.89 -1.17 12.80
CA GLN A 151 10.72 -0.62 14.15
C GLN A 151 10.58 0.92 14.13
N ARG A 152 11.43 1.60 13.34
CA ARG A 152 11.38 3.07 13.21
C ARG A 152 10.06 3.55 12.59
N VAL A 153 9.57 2.91 11.53
CA VAL A 153 8.30 3.35 10.90
C VAL A 153 7.11 3.11 11.81
N ILE A 154 7.09 2.00 12.56
CA ILE A 154 6.05 1.71 13.55
C ILE A 154 6.08 2.77 14.67
N ALA A 155 7.27 3.04 15.22
CA ALA A 155 7.43 4.07 16.26
C ALA A 155 7.01 5.46 15.79
N ASP A 156 7.33 5.83 14.54
CA ASP A 156 6.92 7.10 13.96
C ASP A 156 5.41 7.19 13.72
N ALA A 157 4.78 6.09 13.28
CA ALA A 157 3.32 6.04 13.11
C ALA A 157 2.60 6.19 14.46
N LEU A 158 3.07 5.50 15.51
CA LEU A 158 2.55 5.62 16.88
C LEU A 158 2.74 7.02 17.45
N ARG A 159 3.93 7.60 17.27
CA ARG A 159 4.23 8.98 17.69
C ARG A 159 3.30 9.99 17.02
N ARG A 160 3.08 9.86 15.71
CA ARG A 160 2.14 10.71 14.95
C ARG A 160 0.69 10.50 15.40
N ALA A 161 0.34 9.29 15.83
CA ALA A 161 -0.97 8.97 16.37
C ALA A 161 -1.20 9.45 17.82
N GLY A 162 -0.12 9.82 18.52
CA GLY A 162 -0.13 10.12 19.95
C GLY A 162 -0.50 8.89 20.79
N LEU A 163 -0.03 7.71 20.39
CA LEU A 163 -0.32 6.42 21.03
C LEU A 163 0.96 5.77 21.57
N ALA A 164 0.83 5.06 22.69
CA ALA A 164 1.83 4.12 23.15
C ALA A 164 1.66 2.76 22.44
N PRO A 165 2.71 1.92 22.35
CA PRO A 165 2.58 0.57 21.79
C PRO A 165 1.49 -0.26 22.48
N SER A 166 1.32 -0.11 23.80
CA SER A 166 0.29 -0.81 24.59
C SER A 166 -1.14 -0.44 24.24
N ASP A 167 -1.35 0.65 23.50
CA ASP A 167 -2.69 1.07 23.05
C ASP A 167 -3.16 0.30 21.79
N VAL A 168 -2.25 -0.47 21.16
CA VAL A 168 -2.54 -1.25 19.95
C VAL A 168 -2.96 -2.67 20.34
N GLY A 169 -4.24 -2.99 20.11
CA GLY A 169 -4.77 -4.34 20.39
C GLY A 169 -4.54 -5.37 19.28
N TYR A 170 -4.17 -4.93 18.08
CA TYR A 170 -3.99 -5.80 16.92
C TYR A 170 -3.06 -5.17 15.89
N LEU A 171 -2.22 -6.01 15.25
CA LEU A 171 -1.38 -5.65 14.12
C LEU A 171 -1.74 -6.53 12.93
N GLU A 172 -2.22 -5.92 11.84
CA GLU A 172 -2.26 -6.57 10.53
C GLU A 172 -0.87 -6.47 9.91
N ALA A 173 -0.12 -7.57 9.90
CA ALA A 173 1.24 -7.61 9.38
C ALA A 173 1.29 -7.55 7.84
N HIS A 174 2.46 -7.22 7.28
CA HIS A 174 2.75 -7.45 5.88
C HIS A 174 2.72 -8.95 5.54
N GLY A 175 3.34 -9.77 6.41
CA GLY A 175 3.03 -11.18 6.59
C GLY A 175 3.09 -11.99 5.30
N THR A 176 4.20 -11.91 4.58
CA THR A 176 4.28 -12.51 3.22
C THR A 176 4.44 -14.02 3.21
N GLY A 177 4.72 -14.68 4.34
CA GLY A 177 4.97 -16.13 4.35
C GLY A 177 6.38 -16.46 3.87
N THR A 178 7.33 -15.53 4.05
CA THR A 178 8.72 -15.73 3.60
C THR A 178 9.61 -16.15 4.75
N SER A 179 10.50 -17.12 4.52
CA SER A 179 11.39 -17.66 5.55
C SER A 179 12.31 -16.62 6.21
N LEU A 180 12.64 -15.54 5.48
CA LEU A 180 13.46 -14.43 5.99
C LEU A 180 12.62 -13.26 6.51
N GLY A 181 11.58 -12.86 5.78
CA GLY A 181 10.80 -11.65 6.10
C GLY A 181 9.96 -11.82 7.36
N ASP A 182 9.31 -12.97 7.52
CA ASP A 182 8.39 -13.22 8.62
C ASP A 182 9.08 -13.14 10.00
N PRO A 183 10.26 -13.75 10.23
CA PRO A 183 10.98 -13.57 11.50
C PRO A 183 11.44 -12.13 11.75
N ILE A 184 11.83 -11.39 10.69
CA ILE A 184 12.27 -9.99 10.81
C ILE A 184 11.09 -9.12 11.23
N GLU A 185 9.93 -9.29 10.61
CA GLU A 185 8.72 -8.55 10.91
C GLU A 185 8.20 -8.85 12.31
N ALA A 186 8.14 -10.13 12.70
CA ALA A 186 7.68 -10.52 14.03
C ALA A 186 8.59 -10.03 15.16
N GLN A 187 9.88 -9.80 14.92
CA GLN A 187 10.81 -9.20 15.89
C GLN A 187 10.77 -7.67 15.90
N ALA A 188 10.29 -7.05 14.82
CA ALA A 188 10.19 -5.61 14.69
C ALA A 188 8.89 -5.05 15.29
N ALA A 189 7.81 -5.83 15.21
CA ALA A 189 6.48 -5.55 15.78
C ALA A 189 6.47 -5.71 17.31
#